data_AF-A0A8S3H2U4-F1
#
_entry.id   AF-A0A8S3H2U4-F1
#
_cell.length_a   1.000
_cell.length_b   1.000
_cell.length_c   1.000
_cell.angle_alpha   90.00
_cell.angle_beta   90.00
_cell.angle_gamma   90.00
#
_symmetry.space_group_name_H-M   'P 1'
#
loop_
_entity.id
_entity.type
_entity.pdbx_description
1 polymer ?
#
loop_
_entity_poly.entity_id
_entity_poly.type
_entity_poly.pdbx_seq_one_letter_code
_entity_poly.pdbx_strand_id
1 'polypeptide(L)'
;MIDDYRSRSVYIAYLVKNNENLLNSTYHQDRLLVRIQRDQDLCKQNLINYLIKLFLDSKEHLLQKLIDKFSHLSIAEEKMHLLELFLQDCCREITSDINWKTASPEQLSMSQTSIERMVMAKIYTAALYPNGQIDVQRDQIFSGHIRTLAEQLDPNHQKLRIQKLYQR
;
A
#
# COMPACT_ATOMS: atom_id res chain seq x y z
N MET A 1 65.21 6.37 -14.90
CA MET A 1 63.98 6.82 -15.60
C MET A 1 62.89 5.73 -15.60
N ILE A 2 63.21 4.45 -15.87
CA ILE A 2 62.25 3.32 -15.84
C ILE A 2 61.74 3.02 -14.42
N ASP A 3 62.60 3.09 -13.40
CA ASP A 3 62.19 2.81 -12.01
C ASP A 3 61.24 3.87 -11.44
N ASP A 4 61.38 5.14 -11.86
CA ASP A 4 60.47 6.22 -11.46
C ASP A 4 59.08 6.09 -12.15
N TYR A 5 59.05 5.52 -13.35
CA TYR A 5 57.79 5.15 -14.01
C TYR A 5 57.11 3.96 -13.33
N ARG A 6 57.89 2.96 -12.90
CA ARG A 6 57.36 1.78 -12.18
C ARG A 6 56.81 2.16 -10.81
N SER A 7 57.53 2.98 -10.04
CA SER A 7 57.05 3.45 -8.72
C SER A 7 55.74 4.24 -8.84
N ARG A 8 55.63 5.14 -9.82
CA ARG A 8 54.39 5.88 -10.12
C ARG A 8 53.25 4.95 -10.53
N SER A 9 53.52 3.94 -11.35
CA SER A 9 52.48 3.00 -11.79
C SER A 9 51.88 2.19 -10.63
N VAL A 10 52.69 1.75 -9.67
CA VAL A 10 52.24 1.02 -8.47
C VAL A 10 51.40 1.94 -7.58
N TYR A 11 51.81 3.20 -7.40
CA TYR A 11 51.05 4.17 -6.62
C TYR A 11 49.71 4.52 -7.27
N ILE A 12 49.66 4.67 -8.60
CA ILE A 12 48.40 4.87 -9.34
C ILE A 12 47.46 3.68 -9.15
N ALA A 13 47.96 2.44 -9.28
CA ALA A 13 47.15 1.25 -9.04
C ALA A 13 46.61 1.19 -7.60
N TYR A 14 47.41 1.60 -6.62
CA TYR A 14 46.96 1.74 -5.23
C TYR A 14 45.85 2.78 -5.10
N LEU A 15 45.99 3.96 -5.71
CA LEU A 15 44.97 5.01 -5.67
C LEU A 15 43.65 4.56 -6.34
N VAL A 16 43.72 3.88 -7.48
CA VAL A 16 42.54 3.33 -8.15
C VAL A 16 41.84 2.31 -7.26
N LYS A 17 42.60 1.35 -6.70
CA LYS A 17 42.04 0.36 -5.78
C LYS A 17 41.44 1.00 -4.53
N ASN A 18 42.08 2.04 -3.98
CA ASN A 18 41.55 2.77 -2.84
C ASN A 18 40.25 3.49 -3.19
N ASN A 19 40.18 4.11 -4.37
CA ASN A 19 38.96 4.76 -4.87
C ASN A 19 37.81 3.73 -5.05
N GLU A 20 38.09 2.59 -5.69
CA GLU A 20 37.11 1.49 -5.82
C GLU A 20 36.64 0.98 -4.45
N ASN A 21 37.55 0.81 -3.49
CA ASN A 21 37.19 0.40 -2.13
C ASN A 21 36.29 1.43 -1.44
N LEU A 22 36.60 2.72 -1.58
CA LEU A 22 35.79 3.80 -1.02
C LEU A 22 34.40 3.83 -1.66
N LEU A 23 34.30 3.74 -3.00
CA LEU A 23 33.02 3.69 -3.71
C LEU A 23 32.17 2.47 -3.32
N ASN A 24 32.80 1.31 -3.15
CA ASN A 24 32.11 0.12 -2.68
C ASN A 24 31.63 0.29 -1.24
N SER A 25 32.43 0.92 -0.38
CA SER A 25 32.04 1.21 1.01
C SER A 25 30.88 2.20 1.08
N THR A 26 30.90 3.27 0.29
CA THR A 26 29.79 4.25 0.24
C THR A 26 28.51 3.60 -0.28
N TYR A 27 28.59 2.83 -1.37
CA TYR A 27 27.43 2.10 -1.89
C TYR A 27 26.86 1.11 -0.87
N HIS A 28 27.73 0.42 -0.13
CA HIS A 28 27.31 -0.49 0.92
C HIS A 28 26.59 0.25 2.05
N GLN A 29 27.13 1.40 2.50
CA GLN A 29 26.49 2.25 3.50
C GLN A 29 25.13 2.76 3.03
N ASP A 30 25.01 3.24 1.79
CA ASP A 30 23.74 3.70 1.23
C ASP A 30 22.69 2.59 1.20
N ARG A 31 23.08 1.37 0.80
CA ARG A 31 22.20 0.22 0.84
C ARG A 31 21.74 -0.14 2.26
N LEU A 32 22.65 -0.06 3.23
CA LEU A 32 22.31 -0.31 4.63
C LEU A 32 21.35 0.76 5.17
N LEU A 33 21.57 2.03 4.83
CA LEU A 33 20.67 3.12 5.22
C LEU A 33 19.26 2.92 4.65
N VAL A 34 19.15 2.61 3.36
CA VAL A 34 17.85 2.33 2.73
C VAL A 34 17.16 1.13 3.38
N ARG A 35 17.92 0.09 3.73
CA ARG A 35 17.36 -1.08 4.42
C ARG A 35 16.86 -0.73 5.81
N ILE A 36 17.66 -0.05 6.62
CA ILE A 36 17.29 0.36 7.98
C ILE A 36 16.05 1.27 7.93
N GLN A 37 15.98 2.19 6.98
CA GLN A 37 14.83 3.06 6.80
C GLN A 37 13.56 2.24 6.52
N ARG A 38 13.63 1.30 5.57
CA ARG A 38 12.50 0.40 5.28
C ARG A 38 12.10 -0.45 6.47
N ASP A 39 13.07 -1.02 7.19
CA ASP A 39 12.81 -1.83 8.38
C ASP A 39 12.14 -0.99 9.47
N GLN A 40 12.58 0.27 9.64
CA GLN A 40 11.95 1.22 10.56
C GLN A 40 10.50 1.50 10.16
N ASP A 41 10.24 1.76 8.87
CA ASP A 41 8.90 2.08 8.38
C ASP A 41 7.96 0.87 8.46
N LEU A 42 8.46 -0.35 8.20
CA LEU A 42 7.74 -1.59 8.44
C LEU A 42 7.42 -1.79 9.92
N CYS A 43 8.37 -1.54 10.82
CA CYS A 43 8.13 -1.62 12.27
C CYS A 43 7.05 -0.63 12.71
N LYS A 44 7.08 0.62 12.23
CA LYS A 44 6.05 1.63 12.49
C LYS A 44 4.67 1.14 12.02
N GLN A 45 4.59 0.66 10.77
CA GLN A 45 3.35 0.12 10.18
C GLN A 45 2.79 -1.05 10.99
N ASN A 46 3.63 -2.01 11.33
CA ASN A 46 3.21 -3.19 12.08
C ASN A 46 2.76 -2.85 13.50
N LEU A 47 3.45 -1.93 14.17
CA LEU A 47 3.07 -1.48 15.50
C LEU A 47 1.70 -0.78 15.46
N ILE A 48 1.48 0.11 14.50
CA ILE A 48 0.18 0.77 14.31
C ILE A 48 -0.90 -0.28 14.07
N ASN A 49 -0.72 -1.19 13.11
CA ASN A 49 -1.69 -2.24 12.83
C ASN A 49 -2.02 -3.10 14.06
N TYR A 50 -1.02 -3.42 14.87
CA TYR A 50 -1.22 -4.17 16.11
C TYR A 50 -2.03 -3.37 17.14
N LEU A 51 -1.73 -2.08 17.33
CA LEU A 51 -2.47 -1.22 18.25
C LEU A 51 -3.92 -1.02 17.80
N ILE A 52 -4.14 -0.83 16.50
CA ILE A 52 -5.49 -0.73 15.92
C ILE A 52 -6.25 -2.04 16.06
N LYS A 53 -5.58 -3.18 15.88
CA LYS A 53 -6.16 -4.48 16.15
C LYS A 53 -6.62 -4.61 17.60
N LEU A 54 -5.77 -4.28 18.57
CA LEU A 54 -6.14 -4.32 19.99
C LEU A 54 -7.32 -3.38 20.30
N PHE A 55 -7.34 -2.19 19.68
CA PHE A 55 -8.44 -1.24 19.80
C PHE A 55 -9.76 -1.83 19.25
N LEU A 56 -9.73 -2.43 18.07
CA LEU A 56 -10.92 -3.05 17.47
C LEU A 56 -11.37 -4.31 18.22
N ASP A 57 -10.43 -5.14 18.68
CA ASP A 57 -10.71 -6.34 19.48
C ASP A 57 -11.42 -5.95 20.80
N SER A 58 -11.07 -4.81 21.41
CA SER A 58 -11.79 -4.28 22.59
C SER A 58 -13.26 -3.90 22.29
N LYS A 59 -13.57 -3.69 21.02
CA LYS A 59 -14.89 -3.30 20.49
C LYS A 59 -15.55 -4.39 19.66
N GLU A 60 -15.14 -5.65 19.80
CA GLU A 60 -15.63 -6.75 18.97
C GLU A 60 -17.17 -6.82 18.95
N HIS A 61 -17.83 -6.52 20.09
CA HIS A 61 -19.29 -6.48 20.16
C HIS A 61 -19.95 -5.39 19.30
N LEU A 62 -19.31 -4.23 19.12
CA LEU A 62 -19.79 -3.18 18.22
C LEU A 62 -19.55 -3.57 16.76
N LEU A 63 -18.40 -4.17 16.48
CA LEU A 63 -18.06 -4.68 15.16
C LEU A 63 -19.04 -5.78 14.73
N GLN A 64 -19.41 -6.68 15.64
CA GLN A 64 -20.41 -7.71 15.36
C GLN A 64 -21.79 -7.09 15.06
N LYS A 65 -22.22 -6.10 15.86
CA LYS A 65 -23.46 -5.35 15.58
C LYS A 65 -23.42 -4.63 14.23
N LEU A 66 -22.25 -4.11 13.83
CA LEU A 66 -22.04 -3.50 12.52
C LEU A 66 -22.26 -4.56 11.43
N ILE A 67 -21.58 -5.69 11.51
CA ILE A 67 -21.68 -6.80 10.54
C ILE A 67 -23.12 -7.26 10.41
N ASP A 68 -23.79 -7.50 11.54
CA ASP A 68 -25.18 -7.95 11.57
C ASP A 68 -26.10 -6.90 10.92
N LYS A 69 -25.99 -5.62 11.26
CA LYS A 69 -26.79 -4.57 10.60
C LYS A 69 -26.47 -4.47 9.11
N PHE A 70 -25.19 -4.49 8.76
CA PHE A 70 -24.72 -4.38 7.38
C PHE A 70 -25.24 -5.50 6.48
N SER A 71 -25.36 -6.72 7.01
CA SER A 71 -25.89 -7.87 6.26
C SER A 71 -27.41 -7.79 6.01
N HIS A 72 -28.16 -7.11 6.88
CA HIS A 72 -29.61 -6.97 6.75
C HIS A 72 -30.03 -5.79 5.86
N LEU A 73 -29.13 -4.83 5.62
CA LEU A 73 -29.38 -3.75 4.67
C LEU A 73 -29.33 -4.28 3.24
N SER A 74 -30.31 -3.91 2.42
CA SER A 74 -30.34 -4.24 1.00
C SER A 74 -29.84 -3.09 0.11
N ILE A 75 -29.95 -1.85 0.58
CA ILE A 75 -29.63 -0.65 -0.20
C ILE A 75 -28.15 -0.32 0.00
N ALA A 76 -27.41 -0.19 -1.11
CA ALA A 76 -25.97 0.08 -1.09
C ALA A 76 -25.63 1.43 -0.41
N GLU A 77 -26.45 2.46 -0.61
CA GLU A 77 -26.28 3.77 0.02
C GLU A 77 -26.41 3.70 1.55
N GLU A 78 -27.38 2.94 2.06
CA GLU A 78 -27.54 2.73 3.50
C GLU A 78 -26.36 1.99 4.11
N LYS A 79 -25.83 0.98 3.40
CA LYS A 79 -24.61 0.25 3.79
C LYS A 79 -23.41 1.19 3.88
N MET A 80 -23.24 2.05 2.88
CA MET A 80 -22.15 3.03 2.82
C MET A 80 -22.26 4.02 3.98
N HIS A 81 -23.44 4.58 4.20
CA HIS A 81 -23.66 5.53 5.29
C HIS A 81 -23.41 4.91 6.68
N LEU A 82 -23.88 3.68 6.92
CA LEU A 82 -23.64 2.95 8.16
C LEU A 82 -22.14 2.69 8.40
N LEU A 83 -21.40 2.34 7.36
CA LEU A 83 -19.95 2.14 7.43
C LEU A 83 -19.21 3.46 7.71
N GLU A 84 -19.56 4.53 7.01
CA GLU A 84 -18.94 5.86 7.18
C GLU A 84 -19.09 6.37 8.61
N LEU A 85 -20.29 6.27 9.19
CA LEU A 85 -20.53 6.66 10.57
C LEU A 85 -19.67 5.86 11.55
N PHE A 86 -19.61 4.53 11.37
CA PHE A 86 -18.80 3.68 12.23
C PHE A 86 -17.30 4.00 12.15
N LEU A 87 -16.79 4.23 10.94
CA LEU A 87 -15.38 4.61 10.73
C LEU A 87 -15.09 5.98 11.32
N GLN A 88 -15.98 6.96 11.15
CA GLN A 88 -15.83 8.29 11.75
C GLN A 88 -15.81 8.24 13.27
N ASP A 89 -16.66 7.41 13.89
CA ASP A 89 -16.68 7.21 15.34
C ASP A 89 -15.39 6.55 15.83
N CYS A 90 -14.93 5.49 15.17
CA CYS A 90 -13.65 4.84 15.49
C CYS A 90 -12.47 5.83 15.39
N CYS A 91 -12.39 6.59 14.30
CA CYS A 91 -11.34 7.60 14.09
C CYS A 91 -11.37 8.67 15.17
N ARG A 92 -12.57 9.14 15.55
CA ARG A 92 -12.75 10.15 16.62
C ARG A 92 -12.25 9.61 17.97
N GLU A 93 -12.63 8.38 18.30
CA GLU A 93 -12.19 7.75 19.55
C GLU A 93 -10.66 7.62 19.61
N ILE A 94 -10.02 7.17 18.53
CA ILE A 94 -8.55 7.07 18.48
C ILE A 94 -7.90 8.44 18.66
N THR A 95 -8.40 9.48 17.99
CA THR A 95 -7.84 10.83 18.18
C THR A 95 -8.02 11.38 19.59
N SER A 96 -9.01 10.87 20.34
CA SER A 96 -9.24 11.27 21.74
C SER A 96 -8.43 10.48 22.76
N ASP A 97 -7.90 9.30 22.39
CA ASP A 97 -7.13 8.42 23.26
C ASP A 97 -5.80 9.07 23.67
N ILE A 98 -5.48 9.00 24.95
CA ILE A 98 -4.24 9.51 25.54
C ILE A 98 -3.00 8.92 24.85
N ASN A 99 -3.08 7.65 24.46
CA ASN A 99 -1.97 6.94 23.80
C ASN A 99 -1.62 7.52 22.42
N TRP A 100 -2.57 8.22 21.77
CA TRP A 100 -2.44 8.74 20.42
C TRP A 100 -2.26 10.27 20.36
N LYS A 101 -2.28 10.97 21.51
CA LYS A 101 -2.14 12.43 21.57
C LYS A 101 -0.82 12.96 21.00
N THR A 102 0.24 12.15 21.08
CA THR A 102 1.58 12.50 20.57
C THR A 102 1.88 11.89 19.20
N ALA A 103 0.90 11.22 18.58
CA ALA A 103 1.07 10.61 17.27
C ALA A 103 1.25 11.68 16.19
N SER A 104 2.16 11.43 15.24
CA SER A 104 2.35 12.31 14.09
C SER A 104 1.14 12.24 13.15
N PRO A 105 0.93 13.25 12.29
CA PRO A 105 -0.14 13.22 11.28
C PRO A 105 -0.05 11.99 10.36
N GLU A 106 1.16 11.54 10.03
CA GLU A 106 1.39 10.33 9.26
C GLU A 106 0.91 9.09 10.02
N GLN A 107 1.26 8.97 11.31
CA GLN A 107 0.82 7.84 12.15
C GLN A 107 -0.72 7.82 12.31
N LEU A 108 -1.35 8.99 12.45
CA LEU A 108 -2.81 9.11 12.50
C LEU A 108 -3.45 8.68 11.18
N SER A 109 -2.91 9.12 10.03
CA SER A 109 -3.40 8.70 8.71
C SER A 109 -3.26 7.19 8.51
N MET A 110 -2.11 6.61 8.85
CA MET A 110 -1.89 5.17 8.80
C MET A 110 -2.88 4.40 9.68
N SER A 111 -3.22 4.97 10.84
CA SER A 111 -4.18 4.39 11.77
C SER A 111 -5.59 4.37 11.21
N GLN A 112 -6.03 5.49 10.62
CA GLN A 112 -7.33 5.57 9.95
C GLN A 112 -7.44 4.55 8.81
N THR A 113 -6.41 4.47 7.97
CA THR A 113 -6.34 3.44 6.90
C THR A 113 -6.32 2.02 7.46
N SER A 114 -5.65 1.79 8.60
CA SER A 114 -5.61 0.48 9.24
C SER A 114 -7.00 0.09 9.78
N ILE A 115 -7.71 1.00 10.45
CA ILE A 115 -9.10 0.79 10.90
C ILE A 115 -9.97 0.43 9.70
N GLU A 116 -9.94 1.25 8.64
CA GLU A 116 -10.74 1.05 7.45
C GLU A 116 -10.50 -0.34 6.85
N ARG A 117 -9.23 -0.72 6.65
CA ARG A 117 -8.86 -2.04 6.11
C ARG A 117 -9.36 -3.18 6.99
N MET A 118 -9.19 -3.09 8.30
CA MET A 118 -9.59 -4.14 9.23
C MET A 118 -11.11 -4.31 9.29
N VAL A 119 -11.86 -3.21 9.29
CA VAL A 119 -13.32 -3.22 9.26
C VAL A 119 -13.83 -3.74 7.91
N MET A 120 -13.31 -3.20 6.80
CA MET A 120 -13.65 -3.65 5.44
C MET A 120 -13.40 -5.15 5.25
N ALA A 121 -12.29 -5.67 5.77
CA ALA A 121 -11.97 -7.10 5.69
C ALA A 121 -13.04 -7.99 6.36
N LYS A 122 -13.70 -7.49 7.41
CA LYS A 122 -14.75 -8.21 8.14
C LYS A 122 -16.09 -8.21 7.41
N ILE A 123 -16.41 -7.14 6.69
CA ILE A 123 -17.65 -7.00 5.90
C ILE A 123 -17.50 -7.36 4.43
N TYR A 124 -16.28 -7.70 3.98
CA TYR A 124 -15.92 -7.88 2.58
C TYR A 124 -16.90 -8.77 1.81
N THR A 125 -17.27 -9.92 2.40
CA THR A 125 -18.19 -10.88 1.77
C THR A 125 -19.59 -10.29 1.54
N ALA A 126 -20.09 -9.46 2.46
CA ALA A 126 -21.38 -8.80 2.35
C ALA A 126 -21.36 -7.51 1.51
N ALA A 127 -20.15 -6.99 1.23
CA ALA A 127 -19.92 -5.72 0.54
C ALA A 127 -19.54 -5.88 -0.94
N LEU A 128 -18.87 -6.98 -1.33
CA LEU A 128 -18.30 -7.14 -2.67
C LEU A 128 -19.35 -7.21 -3.79
N TYR A 129 -20.49 -7.85 -3.52
CA TYR A 129 -21.58 -8.01 -4.48
C TYR A 129 -22.90 -7.59 -3.82
N PRO A 130 -23.15 -6.28 -3.65
CA PRO A 130 -24.33 -5.80 -2.94
C PRO A 130 -25.64 -6.22 -3.62
N ASN A 131 -25.65 -6.37 -4.95
CA ASN A 131 -26.80 -6.86 -5.73
C ASN A 131 -26.70 -8.37 -6.05
N GLY A 132 -25.76 -9.08 -5.42
CA GLY A 132 -25.55 -10.52 -5.58
C GLY A 132 -25.27 -10.93 -7.03
N GLN A 133 -26.13 -11.79 -7.57
CA GLN A 133 -25.92 -12.41 -8.88
C GLN A 133 -25.94 -11.42 -10.05
N ILE A 134 -26.63 -10.28 -9.89
CA ILE A 134 -26.67 -9.23 -10.91
C ILE A 134 -25.28 -8.65 -11.13
N ASP A 135 -24.53 -8.39 -10.06
CA ASP A 135 -23.18 -7.84 -10.15
C ASP A 135 -22.21 -8.86 -10.78
N VAL A 136 -22.33 -10.14 -10.41
CA VAL A 136 -21.55 -11.23 -11.03
C VAL A 136 -21.82 -11.33 -12.54
N GLN A 137 -23.09 -11.21 -12.97
CA GLN A 137 -23.44 -11.24 -14.39
C GLN A 137 -22.88 -10.01 -15.12
N ARG A 138 -22.93 -8.82 -14.52
CA ARG A 138 -22.32 -7.61 -15.08
C ARG A 138 -20.81 -7.79 -15.28
N ASP A 139 -20.12 -8.36 -14.29
CA ASP A 139 -18.68 -8.64 -14.37
C ASP A 139 -18.35 -9.66 -15.47
N GLN A 140 -19.17 -10.70 -15.63
CA GLN A 140 -19.01 -11.70 -16.69
C GLN A 140 -19.20 -11.10 -18.08
N ILE A 141 -20.24 -10.28 -18.28
CA ILE A 141 -20.49 -9.60 -19.55
C ILE A 141 -19.35 -8.64 -19.87
N PHE A 142 -18.94 -7.82 -18.90
CA PHE A 142 -17.86 -6.86 -19.07
C PHE A 142 -16.52 -7.53 -19.39
N SER A 143 -16.14 -8.56 -18.63
CA SER A 143 -14.91 -9.33 -18.87
C SER A 143 -14.94 -10.05 -20.23
N GLY A 144 -16.09 -10.55 -20.66
CA GLY A 144 -16.29 -11.11 -21.99
C GLY A 144 -16.04 -10.07 -23.09
N HIS A 145 -16.64 -8.88 -22.97
CA HIS A 145 -16.41 -7.79 -23.92
C HIS A 145 -14.94 -7.35 -23.98
N ILE A 146 -14.28 -7.21 -22.84
CA ILE A 146 -12.84 -6.89 -22.79
C ILE A 146 -12.03 -7.96 -23.51
N ARG A 147 -12.33 -9.25 -23.30
CA ARG A 147 -11.59 -10.34 -23.94
C ARG A 147 -11.71 -10.29 -25.46
N THR A 148 -12.92 -10.10 -25.98
CA THR A 148 -13.15 -9.97 -27.42
C THR A 148 -12.45 -8.74 -28.00
N LEU A 149 -12.47 -7.61 -27.28
CA LEU A 149 -11.76 -6.40 -27.70
C LEU A 149 -10.24 -6.60 -27.69
N ALA A 150 -9.70 -7.30 -26.69
CA ALA A 150 -8.26 -7.57 -26.57
C ALA A 150 -7.71 -8.40 -27.73
N GLU A 151 -8.52 -9.27 -28.34
CA GLU A 151 -8.13 -10.04 -29.54
C GLU A 151 -7.95 -9.14 -30.78
N GLN A 152 -8.61 -7.98 -30.81
CA GLN A 152 -8.63 -7.07 -31.97
C GLN A 152 -7.83 -5.78 -31.72
N LEU A 153 -7.44 -5.50 -30.47
CA LEU A 153 -6.72 -4.30 -30.07
C LEU A 153 -5.21 -4.55 -30.05
N ASP A 154 -4.52 -3.99 -31.03
CA ASP A 154 -3.07 -3.80 -31.02
C ASP A 154 -2.72 -2.39 -30.51
N PRO A 155 -1.57 -2.15 -29.88
CA PRO A 155 -1.13 -0.79 -29.49
C PRO A 155 -1.09 0.22 -30.65
N ASN A 156 -0.99 -0.24 -31.90
CA ASN A 156 -1.07 0.57 -33.11
C ASN A 156 -2.50 0.84 -33.60
N HIS A 157 -3.52 0.34 -32.90
CA HIS A 157 -4.91 0.47 -33.30
C HIS A 157 -5.31 1.96 -33.35
N GLN A 158 -5.76 2.42 -34.52
CA GLN A 158 -5.97 3.84 -34.82
C GLN A 158 -6.93 4.55 -33.84
N LYS A 159 -7.91 3.83 -33.29
CA LYS A 159 -8.86 4.39 -32.29
C LYS A 159 -8.27 4.55 -30.89
N LEU A 160 -7.19 3.86 -30.55
CA LEU A 160 -6.52 4.01 -29.25
C LEU A 160 -5.73 5.31 -29.16
N ARG A 161 -5.32 5.87 -30.30
CA ARG A 161 -4.55 7.14 -30.39
C ARG A 161 -3.31 7.17 -29.49
N ILE A 162 -2.70 6.01 -29.25
CA ILE A 162 -1.43 5.93 -28.53
C ILE A 162 -0.34 6.49 -29.44
N GLN A 163 0.39 7.50 -28.99
CA GLN A 163 1.45 8.10 -29.79
C GLN A 163 2.63 7.12 -29.95
N LYS A 164 3.28 7.15 -31.12
CA LYS A 164 4.43 6.29 -31.44
C LYS A 164 5.58 6.41 -30.44
N LEU A 165 5.75 7.57 -29.79
CA LEU A 165 6.76 7.76 -28.74
C LEU A 165 6.60 6.79 -27.55
N TYR A 166 5.37 6.36 -27.26
CA TYR A 166 5.04 5.47 -26.14
C TYR A 166 4.82 4.02 -26.57
N GLN A 167 4.89 3.73 -27.87
CA GLN A 167 4.86 2.38 -28.41
C GLN A 167 6.30 1.85 -28.38
N ARG A 168 6.59 0.97 -27.41
CA ARG A 168 7.89 0.28 -27.30
C ARG A 168 8.01 -0.84 -28.32
#